data_AF-A0A9E6TUJ7-F1
#
_entry.id   AF-A0A9E6TUJ7-F1
#
_cell.length_a   1.000
_cell.length_b   1.000
_cell.length_c   1.000
_cell.angle_alpha   90.00
_cell.angle_beta   90.00
_cell.angle_gamma   90.00
#
_symmetry.space_group_name_H-M   'P 1'
#
loop_
_entity.id
_entity.type
_entity.pdbx_description
1 polymer ?
#
loop_
_entity_poly.entity_id
_entity_poly.type
_entity_poly.pdbx_seq_one_letter_code
_entity_poly.pdbx_strand_id
1 'polypeptide(L)'
;MNELDEQLRELIPRMRRFAVSLTRNPSSADDLVQASLERALSSWGRKRPDGDLRAWLFSILYRQFLDAHRRQRRYARMLEFFTGRDDSEPSVERTVVAQSTLESFERLPVEQRALLLWVSVEGLSYKEVAEILDVPIGTVMSRLSRARQALRQLSDGEITSPSLRILK
;
A
#
# COMPACT_ATOMS: atom_id res chain seq x y z
N MET A 1 10.15 10.39 28.86
CA MET A 1 9.19 10.07 27.79
C MET A 1 9.35 8.60 27.48
N ASN A 2 8.27 7.84 27.32
CA ASN A 2 8.37 6.39 27.06
C ASN A 2 9.02 6.17 25.69
N GLU A 3 10.05 5.32 25.58
CA GLU A 3 10.76 5.02 24.32
C GLU A 3 9.79 4.64 23.18
N LEU A 4 8.70 3.95 23.55
CA LEU A 4 7.61 3.63 22.64
C LEU A 4 6.89 4.88 22.08
N ASP A 5 6.62 5.88 22.92
CA ASP A 5 5.91 7.10 22.48
C ASP A 5 6.74 7.85 21.44
N GLU A 6 8.06 7.88 21.60
CA GLU A 6 8.98 8.49 20.65
C GLU A 6 9.01 7.73 19.30
N GLN A 7 9.11 6.39 19.36
CA GLN A 7 9.03 5.56 18.15
C GLN A 7 7.68 5.72 17.43
N LEU A 8 6.57 5.79 18.16
CA LEU A 8 5.25 6.00 17.55
C LEU A 8 5.14 7.40 16.91
N ARG A 9 5.65 8.45 17.55
CA ARG A 9 5.67 9.80 16.96
C ARG A 9 6.43 9.86 15.64
N GLU A 10 7.51 9.09 15.50
CA GLU A 10 8.24 8.99 14.24
C GLU A 10 7.47 8.19 13.17
N LEU A 11 6.80 7.12 13.59
CA LEU A 11 6.11 6.19 12.68
C LEU A 11 4.75 6.70 12.20
N ILE A 12 4.02 7.48 13.00
CA ILE A 12 2.68 7.98 12.64
C ILE A 12 2.67 8.74 11.30
N PRO A 13 3.57 9.73 11.05
CA PRO A 13 3.62 10.41 9.75
C PRO A 13 3.92 9.47 8.57
N ARG A 14 4.75 8.44 8.78
CA ARG A 14 5.05 7.40 7.77
C ARG A 14 3.83 6.55 7.48
N MET A 15 3.16 6.07 8.52
CA MET A 15 1.89 5.33 8.41
C MET A 15 0.83 6.14 7.67
N ARG A 16 0.73 7.44 7.95
CA ARG A 16 -0.21 8.35 7.26
C ARG A 16 0.09 8.48 5.78
N ARG A 17 1.35 8.73 5.39
CA ARG A 17 1.74 8.79 3.96
C ARG A 17 1.40 7.51 3.23
N PHE A 18 1.70 6.37 3.86
CA PHE A 18 1.33 5.07 3.32
C PHE A 18 -0.19 4.91 3.21
N ALA A 19 -0.96 5.23 4.25
CA ALA A 19 -2.42 5.15 4.22
C ALA A 19 -3.05 6.05 3.15
N VAL A 20 -2.54 7.27 2.93
CA VAL A 20 -2.97 8.16 1.85
C VAL A 20 -2.74 7.52 0.50
N SER A 21 -1.58 6.90 0.30
CA SER A 21 -1.30 6.20 -0.95
C SER A 21 -2.30 5.05 -1.22
N LEU A 22 -2.75 4.34 -0.18
CA LEU A 22 -3.67 3.22 -0.33
C LEU A 22 -5.10 3.70 -0.61
N THR A 23 -5.58 4.63 0.23
CA THR A 23 -6.97 5.10 0.26
C THR A 23 -7.29 6.17 -0.79
N ARG A 24 -6.27 6.92 -1.24
CA ARG A 24 -6.39 8.12 -2.07
C ARG A 24 -7.31 9.20 -1.47
N ASN A 25 -7.55 9.15 -0.16
CA ASN A 25 -8.37 10.12 0.56
C ASN A 25 -7.72 10.41 1.93
N PRO A 26 -7.32 11.67 2.21
CA PRO A 26 -6.66 12.02 3.47
C PRO A 26 -7.47 11.70 4.73
N SER A 27 -8.79 11.93 4.73
CA SER A 27 -9.65 11.65 5.88
C SER A 27 -9.74 10.15 6.14
N SER A 28 -9.98 9.35 5.10
CA SER A 28 -9.99 7.88 5.22
C SER A 28 -8.62 7.33 5.64
N ALA A 29 -7.52 8.01 5.26
CA ALA A 29 -6.18 7.64 5.70
C ALA A 29 -5.97 7.90 7.19
N ASP A 30 -6.45 9.04 7.69
CA ASP A 30 -6.38 9.39 9.11
C ASP A 30 -7.17 8.40 9.97
N ASP A 31 -8.39 8.06 9.54
CA ASP A 31 -9.22 7.03 10.20
C ASP A 31 -8.53 5.67 10.22
N LEU A 32 -7.91 5.27 9.10
CA LEU A 32 -7.18 4.01 8.99
C LEU A 32 -5.97 3.97 9.93
N VAL A 33 -5.20 5.07 10.03
CA VAL A 33 -4.06 5.16 10.95
C VAL A 33 -4.55 5.07 12.39
N GLN A 34 -5.61 5.81 12.76
CA GLN A 34 -6.18 5.76 14.10
C GLN A 34 -6.62 4.33 14.46
N ALA A 35 -7.43 3.70 13.61
CA ALA A 35 -7.89 2.33 13.83
C ALA A 35 -6.74 1.32 13.92
N SER A 36 -5.63 1.57 13.21
CA SER A 36 -4.43 0.73 13.27
C SER A 36 -3.71 0.85 14.61
N LEU A 37 -3.58 2.08 15.12
CA LEU A 37 -2.94 2.35 16.41
C LEU A 37 -3.79 1.81 17.56
N GLU A 38 -5.10 2.00 17.54
CA GLU A 38 -6.02 1.41 18.52
C GLU A 38 -5.91 -0.12 18.55
N ARG A 39 -5.84 -0.75 17.37
CA ARG A 39 -5.62 -2.20 17.23
C ARG A 39 -4.25 -2.62 17.77
N ALA A 40 -3.20 -1.85 17.48
CA ALA A 40 -1.85 -2.14 17.97
C ALA A 40 -1.75 -2.04 19.49
N LEU A 41 -2.27 -0.96 20.08
CA LEU A 41 -2.27 -0.73 21.53
C LEU A 41 -3.10 -1.79 22.26
N SER A 42 -4.28 -2.14 21.75
CA SER A 42 -5.12 -3.21 22.34
C SER A 42 -4.51 -4.61 22.24
N SER A 43 -3.59 -4.83 21.29
CA SER A 43 -2.91 -6.10 21.07
C SER A 43 -1.42 -6.08 21.41
N TRP A 44 -0.97 -5.08 22.17
CA TRP A 44 0.45 -4.83 22.45
C TRP A 44 1.16 -6.05 23.05
N GLY A 45 0.51 -6.75 23.97
CA GLY A 45 1.05 -7.98 24.59
C GLY A 45 1.25 -9.15 23.63
N ARG A 46 0.78 -9.07 22.38
CA ARG A 46 1.01 -10.07 21.32
C ARG A 46 2.14 -9.68 20.37
N LYS A 47 2.72 -8.47 20.51
CA LYS A 47 3.88 -8.06 19.72
C LYS A 47 5.05 -8.99 20.06
N ARG A 48 5.73 -9.51 19.04
CA ARG A 48 6.97 -10.26 19.24
C ARG A 48 8.05 -9.33 19.82
N PRO A 49 8.73 -9.71 20.92
CA PRO A 49 9.78 -8.88 21.53
C PRO A 49 10.85 -8.46 20.51
N ASP A 50 11.34 -9.41 19.71
CA ASP A 50 12.39 -9.20 18.72
C ASP A 50 11.87 -8.79 17.32
N GLY A 51 10.56 -8.53 17.20
CA GLY A 51 9.95 -8.11 15.95
C GLY A 51 10.11 -6.61 15.72
N ASP A 52 10.41 -6.22 14.47
CA ASP A 52 10.48 -4.83 14.05
C ASP A 52 9.11 -4.15 14.25
N LEU A 53 9.08 -3.06 15.03
CA LEU A 53 7.85 -2.34 15.37
C LEU A 53 7.18 -1.77 14.12
N ARG A 54 7.96 -1.22 13.20
CA ARG A 54 7.48 -0.58 11.98
C ARG A 54 6.83 -1.61 11.05
N ALA A 55 7.47 -2.75 10.81
CA ALA A 55 6.90 -3.85 10.04
C ALA A 55 5.59 -4.37 10.68
N TRP A 56 5.57 -4.51 12.00
CA TRP A 56 4.37 -4.94 12.71
C TRP A 56 3.21 -3.94 12.55
N LEU A 57 3.45 -2.64 12.72
CA LEU A 57 2.42 -1.61 12.53
C LEU A 57 1.91 -1.54 11.09
N PHE A 58 2.80 -1.61 10.09
CA PHE A 58 2.39 -1.67 8.69
C PHE A 58 1.57 -2.92 8.37
N SER A 59 1.87 -4.06 9.01
CA SER A 59 1.07 -5.28 8.86
C SER A 59 -0.36 -5.11 9.37
N ILE A 60 -0.55 -4.44 10.51
CA ILE A 60 -1.88 -4.15 11.08
C ILE A 60 -2.65 -3.23 10.13
N LEU A 61 -2.03 -2.12 9.73
CA LEU A 61 -2.62 -1.12 8.85
C LEU A 61 -3.04 -1.73 7.51
N TYR A 62 -2.15 -2.51 6.89
CA TYR A 62 -2.42 -3.12 5.60
C TYR A 62 -3.56 -4.14 5.67
N ARG A 63 -3.61 -4.97 6.71
CA ARG A 63 -4.71 -5.93 6.93
C ARG A 63 -6.04 -5.21 7.12
N GLN A 64 -6.08 -4.16 7.94
CA GLN A 64 -7.29 -3.36 8.13
C GLN A 64 -7.76 -2.70 6.84
N PHE A 65 -6.84 -2.18 6.02
CA PHE A 65 -7.16 -1.64 4.71
C PHE A 65 -7.80 -2.71 3.80
N LEU A 66 -7.19 -3.89 3.69
CA LEU A 66 -7.72 -4.98 2.86
C LEU A 66 -9.09 -5.46 3.35
N ASP A 67 -9.31 -5.50 4.65
CA ASP A 67 -10.61 -5.87 5.24
C ASP A 67 -11.69 -4.83 4.91
N ALA A 68 -11.39 -3.54 5.08
CA ALA A 68 -12.29 -2.46 4.71
C ALA A 68 -12.61 -2.48 3.19
N HIS A 69 -11.57 -2.62 2.36
CA HIS A 69 -11.71 -2.64 0.91
C HIS A 69 -12.52 -3.85 0.42
N ARG A 70 -12.30 -5.05 0.99
CA ARG A 70 -13.11 -6.24 0.69
C ARG A 70 -14.58 -6.07 1.09
N ARG A 71 -14.85 -5.46 2.25
CA ARG A 71 -16.22 -5.16 2.69
C ARG A 71 -16.92 -4.18 1.75
N GLN A 72 -16.25 -3.09 1.35
CA GLN A 72 -16.78 -2.12 0.40
C GLN A 72 -17.12 -2.76 -0.95
N ARG A 73 -16.20 -3.57 -1.52
CA ARG A 73 -16.46 -4.28 -2.78
C ARG A 73 -17.59 -5.29 -2.70
N ARG A 74 -17.79 -5.93 -1.54
CA ARG A 74 -18.93 -6.84 -1.32
C ARG A 74 -20.24 -6.05 -1.26
N TYR A 75 -20.25 -4.91 -0.57
CA TYR A 75 -21.43 -4.05 -0.47
C TYR A 75 -21.83 -3.47 -1.83
N ALA A 76 -20.85 -2.98 -2.62
CA ALA A 76 -21.08 -2.49 -3.98
C ALA A 76 -21.77 -3.55 -4.86
N ARG A 77 -21.22 -4.78 -4.90
CA ARG A 77 -21.82 -5.89 -5.63
C ARG A 77 -23.23 -6.26 -5.17
N MET A 78 -23.49 -6.16 -3.86
CA MET A 78 -24.81 -6.41 -3.31
C MET A 78 -25.81 -5.33 -3.75
N LEU A 79 -25.39 -4.06 -3.73
CA LEU A 79 -26.22 -2.95 -4.20
C LEU A 79 -26.50 -3.05 -5.71
N GLU A 80 -25.52 -3.43 -6.51
CA GLU A 80 -25.69 -3.72 -7.94
C GLU A 80 -26.74 -4.81 -8.17
N PHE A 81 -26.66 -5.92 -7.41
CA PHE A 81 -27.66 -6.99 -7.45
C PHE A 81 -29.08 -6.53 -7.11
N PHE A 82 -29.24 -5.64 -6.12
CA PHE A 82 -30.56 -5.13 -5.72
C PHE A 82 -31.10 -4.00 -6.62
N THR A 83 -30.24 -3.23 -7.27
CA THR A 83 -30.63 -2.09 -8.11
C THR A 83 -30.84 -2.43 -9.58
N GLY A 84 -30.60 -3.70 -9.98
CA GLY A 84 -30.91 -4.19 -11.33
C GLY A 84 -30.14 -3.49 -12.44
N ARG A 85 -28.98 -2.91 -12.13
CA ARG A 85 -28.14 -2.23 -13.12
C ARG A 85 -27.24 -3.26 -13.79
N ASP A 86 -27.65 -3.67 -14.99
CA ASP A 86 -26.85 -4.45 -15.92
C ASP A 86 -25.70 -3.58 -16.45
N ASP A 87 -24.50 -4.14 -16.46
CA ASP A 87 -23.22 -3.59 -16.90
C ASP A 87 -22.99 -2.08 -16.74
N SER A 88 -22.26 -1.76 -15.67
CA SER A 88 -21.14 -0.84 -15.81
C SER A 88 -20.04 -1.31 -14.88
N GLU A 89 -18.99 -1.93 -15.43
CA GLU A 89 -17.66 -1.75 -14.86
C GLU A 89 -17.52 -0.29 -14.44
N PRO A 90 -16.90 0.06 -13.30
CA PRO A 90 -16.61 1.45 -13.00
C PRO A 90 -15.83 2.00 -14.18
N SER A 91 -16.49 2.80 -15.02
CA SER A 91 -15.92 3.34 -16.24
C SER A 91 -14.78 4.22 -15.80
N VAL A 92 -13.55 3.71 -15.92
CA VAL A 92 -12.35 4.51 -15.80
C VAL A 92 -12.21 5.30 -17.11
N GLU A 93 -13.09 6.29 -17.28
CA GLU A 93 -12.97 7.34 -18.29
C GLU A 93 -13.14 8.67 -17.58
N ARG A 94 -12.35 9.71 -17.80
CA ARG A 94 -11.07 9.92 -18.48
C ARG A 94 -10.73 11.37 -18.12
N THR A 95 -9.51 11.67 -17.68
CA THR A 95 -8.93 12.99 -17.90
C THR A 95 -7.45 12.76 -18.09
N VAL A 96 -6.99 12.98 -19.32
CA VAL A 96 -5.59 13.03 -19.69
C VAL A 96 -5.19 14.50 -19.67
N VAL A 97 -4.37 14.90 -18.69
CA VAL A 97 -3.40 15.99 -18.81
C VAL A 97 -2.22 15.64 -17.90
N ALA A 98 -1.03 15.53 -18.48
CA ALA A 98 0.16 14.90 -17.94
C ALA A 98 0.60 15.33 -16.52
N GLN A 99 0.72 14.35 -15.62
CA GLN A 99 1.69 14.37 -14.51
C GLN A 99 2.36 12.99 -14.35
N SER A 100 3.59 12.91 -14.85
CA SER A 100 4.22 11.76 -15.52
C SER A 100 4.73 10.58 -14.66
N THR A 101 4.24 10.34 -13.45
CA THR A 101 4.58 9.10 -12.68
C THR A 101 3.55 8.77 -11.61
N LEU A 102 3.00 9.79 -10.93
CA LEU A 102 2.02 9.60 -9.85
C LEU A 102 0.72 8.95 -10.36
N GLU A 103 0.23 9.34 -11.53
CA GLU A 103 -0.97 8.74 -12.12
C GLU A 103 -0.75 7.27 -12.50
N SER A 104 0.39 6.95 -13.13
CA SER A 104 0.79 5.57 -13.44
C SER A 104 0.90 4.75 -12.15
N PHE A 105 1.47 5.32 -11.09
CA PHE A 105 1.54 4.68 -9.78
C PHE A 105 0.15 4.43 -9.20
N GLU A 106 -0.77 5.40 -9.27
CA GLU A 106 -2.12 5.24 -8.76
C GLU A 106 -2.86 4.11 -9.48
N ARG A 107 -2.70 3.95 -10.79
CA ARG A 107 -3.35 2.89 -11.58
C ARG A 107 -2.92 1.47 -11.20
N LEU A 108 -1.81 1.30 -10.49
CA LEU A 108 -1.37 -0.01 -10.04
C LEU A 108 -2.35 -0.66 -9.05
N PRO A 109 -2.50 -1.99 -9.06
CA PRO A 109 -3.16 -2.72 -7.99
C PRO A 109 -2.60 -2.34 -6.61
N VAL A 110 -3.48 -2.27 -5.60
CA VAL A 110 -3.13 -1.92 -4.21
C VAL A 110 -1.88 -2.66 -3.73
N GLU A 111 -1.82 -3.98 -3.94
CA GLU A 111 -0.70 -4.82 -3.50
C GLU A 111 0.63 -4.39 -4.12
N GLN A 112 0.63 -3.99 -5.40
CA GLN A 112 1.83 -3.53 -6.10
C GLN A 112 2.27 -2.16 -5.60
N ARG A 113 1.33 -1.24 -5.37
CA ARG A 113 1.61 0.07 -4.75
C ARG A 113 2.21 -0.09 -3.37
N ALA A 114 1.64 -0.98 -2.55
CA ALA A 114 2.12 -1.25 -1.20
C ALA A 114 3.56 -1.77 -1.19
N LEU A 115 3.86 -2.76 -2.04
CA LEU A 115 5.20 -3.33 -2.20
C LEU A 115 6.24 -2.27 -2.59
N LEU A 116 5.93 -1.42 -3.57
CA LEU A 116 6.83 -0.38 -4.03
C LEU A 116 7.10 0.65 -2.93
N LEU A 117 6.09 1.09 -2.19
CA LEU A 117 6.26 2.06 -1.12
C LEU A 117 7.05 1.52 0.06
N TRP A 118 6.76 0.30 0.50
CA TRP A 118 7.50 -0.30 1.60
C TRP A 118 9.00 -0.40 1.31
N VAL A 119 9.37 -0.84 0.10
CA VAL A 119 10.78 -1.00 -0.26
C VAL A 119 11.43 0.33 -0.59
N SER A 120 10.80 1.15 -1.44
CA SER A 120 11.45 2.33 -2.03
C SER A 120 11.30 3.60 -1.21
N VAL A 121 10.24 3.71 -0.38
CA VAL A 121 9.99 4.91 0.43
C VAL A 121 10.26 4.64 1.90
N GLU A 122 9.74 3.53 2.43
CA GLU A 122 9.91 3.21 3.85
C GLU A 122 11.25 2.53 4.16
N GLY A 123 11.93 2.01 3.13
CA GLY A 123 13.23 1.35 3.26
C GLY A 123 13.16 -0.01 3.96
N LEU A 124 12.01 -0.69 3.91
CA LEU A 124 11.87 -2.03 4.45
C LEU A 124 12.67 -3.03 3.63
N SER A 125 13.39 -3.90 4.35
CA SER A 125 14.02 -5.08 3.77
C SER A 125 12.96 -6.03 3.20
N TYR A 126 13.37 -6.87 2.25
CA TYR A 126 12.47 -7.89 1.70
C TYR A 126 12.00 -8.89 2.76
N LYS A 127 12.76 -9.06 3.86
CA LYS A 127 12.38 -9.88 5.00
C LYS A 127 11.25 -9.22 5.79
N GLU A 128 11.35 -7.94 6.14
CA GLU A 128 10.27 -7.21 6.82
C GLU A 128 8.99 -7.18 5.96
N VAL A 129 9.11 -7.00 4.65
CA VAL A 129 7.96 -7.04 3.73
C VAL A 129 7.33 -8.44 3.67
N ALA A 130 8.14 -9.48 3.70
CA ALA A 130 7.67 -10.86 3.77
C ALA A 130 6.89 -11.12 5.08
N GLU A 131 7.34 -10.57 6.20
CA GLU A 131 6.65 -10.64 7.48
C GLU A 131 5.31 -9.88 7.46
N ILE A 132 5.27 -8.69 6.85
CA ILE A 132 4.03 -7.92 6.66
C ILE A 132 2.98 -8.71 5.88
N LEU A 133 3.41 -9.29 4.76
CA LEU A 133 2.54 -9.97 3.80
C LEU A 133 2.25 -11.44 4.16
N ASP A 134 2.99 -12.00 5.12
CA ASP A 134 2.94 -13.41 5.49
C ASP A 134 3.20 -14.35 4.28
N VAL A 135 4.28 -14.07 3.55
CA VAL A 135 4.69 -14.83 2.35
C VAL A 135 6.21 -15.07 2.34
N PRO A 136 6.72 -16.07 1.58
CA PRO A 136 8.16 -16.25 1.42
C PRO A 136 8.88 -15.03 0.83
N ILE A 137 10.14 -14.79 1.23
CA ILE A 137 10.97 -13.70 0.69
C ILE A 137 11.13 -13.75 -0.83
N GLY A 138 11.23 -14.96 -1.42
CA GLY A 138 11.28 -15.14 -2.88
C GLY A 138 9.98 -14.69 -3.57
N THR A 139 8.83 -14.84 -2.90
CA THR A 139 7.55 -14.33 -3.39
C THR A 139 7.56 -12.80 -3.41
N VAL A 140 8.10 -12.15 -2.38
CA VAL A 140 8.26 -10.69 -2.36
C VAL A 140 9.10 -10.21 -3.54
N MET A 141 10.27 -10.84 -3.78
CA MET A 141 11.14 -10.48 -4.90
C MET A 141 10.42 -10.58 -6.26
N SER A 142 9.72 -11.70 -6.50
CA SER A 142 8.98 -11.90 -7.75
C SER A 142 7.81 -10.94 -7.93
N ARG A 143 7.08 -10.61 -6.86
CA ARG A 143 5.96 -9.65 -6.89
C ARG A 143 6.46 -8.22 -7.08
N LEU A 144 7.56 -7.86 -6.43
CA LEU A 144 8.18 -6.55 -6.56
C LEU A 144 8.77 -6.33 -7.97
N SER A 145 9.37 -7.36 -8.56
CA SER A 145 9.81 -7.33 -9.96
C SER A 145 8.64 -7.02 -10.90
N ARG A 146 7.53 -7.76 -10.74
CA ARG A 146 6.30 -7.54 -11.52
C ARG A 146 5.69 -6.16 -11.30
N ALA A 147 5.68 -5.66 -10.06
CA ALA A 147 5.20 -4.32 -9.73
C ALA A 147 6.02 -3.23 -10.42
N ARG A 148 7.36 -3.37 -10.44
CA ARG A 148 8.25 -2.45 -11.17
C ARG A 148 8.02 -2.50 -12.68
N GLN A 149 7.82 -3.69 -13.24
CA GLN A 149 7.52 -3.85 -14.66
C GLN A 149 6.17 -3.20 -15.01
N ALA A 150 5.14 -3.42 -14.21
CA ALA A 150 3.83 -2.82 -14.40
C ALA A 150 3.89 -1.29 -14.33
N LEU A 151 4.64 -0.74 -13.36
CA LEU A 151 4.84 0.71 -13.26
C LEU A 151 5.53 1.26 -14.51
N ARG A 152 6.61 0.61 -14.97
CA ARG A 152 7.30 0.99 -16.21
C ARG A 152 6.35 0.96 -17.40
N GLN A 153 5.58 -0.10 -17.60
CA GLN A 153 4.62 -0.19 -18.71
C GLN A 153 3.56 0.92 -18.67
N LEU A 154 3.08 1.29 -17.49
CA LEU A 154 2.14 2.40 -17.31
C LEU A 154 2.79 3.79 -17.48
N SER A 155 4.11 3.88 -17.40
CA SER A 155 4.90 5.11 -17.58
C SER A 155 5.54 5.22 -18.97
N ASP A 156 5.81 4.11 -19.65
CA ASP A 156 6.45 4.02 -20.97
C ASP A 156 5.50 4.43 -22.11
N GLY A 157 4.23 4.69 -21.80
CA GLY A 157 3.36 5.53 -22.64
C GLY A 157 3.82 7.00 -22.73
N GLU A 158 4.78 7.44 -21.89
CA GLU A 158 5.31 8.81 -21.85
C GLU A 158 6.82 8.97 -21.55
N ILE A 159 7.63 7.93 -21.23
CA ILE A 159 9.05 8.15 -20.87
C ILE A 159 10.04 7.31 -21.69
N THR A 160 10.85 8.02 -22.50
CA THR A 160 12.06 7.54 -23.17
C THR A 160 13.12 7.10 -22.14
N SER A 161 13.58 5.85 -22.24
CA SER A 161 14.62 5.31 -21.37
C SER A 161 15.99 5.96 -21.66
N PRO A 162 16.73 6.49 -20.66
CA PRO A 162 18.16 6.72 -20.84
C PRO A 162 18.90 5.39 -20.68
N SER A 163 19.79 5.11 -21.64
CA SER A 163 20.67 3.95 -21.66
C SER A 163 21.65 3.97 -20.50
N LEU A 164 21.60 2.96 -19.63
CA LEU A 164 22.67 2.72 -18.65
C LEU A 164 23.89 2.16 -19.38
N ARG A 165 24.94 2.99 -19.54
CA ARG A 165 26.29 2.53 -19.89
C ARG A 165 26.84 1.72 -18.72
N ILE A 166 27.14 0.46 -18.96
CA ILE A 166 27.94 -0.37 -18.07
C ILE A 166 29.37 0.20 -18.09
N LEU A 167 29.85 0.67 -16.93
CA LEU A 167 31.28 0.94 -16.74
C LEU A 167 32.01 -0.40 -16.55
N LYS A 168 33.08 -0.60 -17.33
CA LYS A 168 34.07 -1.66 -17.16
C LYS A 168 35.03 -1.30 -16.03
#